data_AF-A0A7G2IP96-F1
#
_entry.id   AF-A0A7G2IP96-F1
#
_cell.length_a   1.000
_cell.length_b   1.000
_cell.length_c   1.000
_cell.angle_alpha   90.00
_cell.angle_beta   90.00
_cell.angle_gamma   90.00
#
_symmetry.space_group_name_H-M   'P 1'
#
loop_
_entity.id
_entity.type
_entity.pdbx_description
1 polymer ?
#
loop_
_entity_poly.entity_id
_entity_poly.type
_entity_poly.pdbx_seq_one_letter_code
_entity_poly.pdbx_strand_id
1 'polypeptide(L)'
;MLTDNGLSTADYAQWPSHTIFMLLSASFFGGCVGSTCGGIKVLRFLIMFKQCRQELHQLAHPRALLNIKVGNSVVSDRVVRSVWSFFFLYVLFTSFFIWALNLMGYDLFSSFATVAACINNMGLGFGVTATTFGTLNEEAKLLMCAAMIMGRLEIYPILILFSRMFWRA
;
A
#
# COMPACT_ATOMS: atom_id res chain seq x y z
N MET A 1 -13.76 -1.87 0.44
CA MET A 1 -12.49 -1.20 0.07
C MET A 1 -11.47 -1.22 1.22
N LEU A 2 -11.79 -0.74 2.43
CA LEU A 2 -10.85 -0.71 3.57
C LEU A 2 -10.18 -2.05 3.93
N THR A 3 -10.94 -3.15 3.93
CA THR A 3 -10.41 -4.48 4.30
C THR A 3 -9.95 -5.30 3.09
N ASP A 4 -9.77 -4.67 1.93
CA ASP A 4 -9.36 -5.32 0.67
C ASP A 4 -10.24 -6.49 0.22
N ASN A 5 -11.48 -6.60 0.70
CA ASN A 5 -12.38 -7.71 0.37
C ASN A 5 -12.93 -7.63 -1.07
N GLY A 6 -12.81 -6.49 -1.74
CA GLY A 6 -13.24 -6.35 -3.14
C GLY A 6 -14.74 -6.49 -3.41
N LEU A 7 -15.58 -6.66 -2.39
CA LEU A 7 -17.03 -6.74 -2.56
C LEU A 7 -17.64 -5.34 -2.71
N SER A 8 -18.47 -5.15 -3.74
CA SER A 8 -19.34 -4.00 -3.89
C SER A 8 -20.79 -4.47 -4.04
N THR A 9 -21.70 -3.91 -3.24
CA THR A 9 -23.15 -4.19 -3.31
C THR A 9 -23.91 -3.08 -4.03
N ALA A 10 -23.31 -1.89 -4.12
CA ALA A 10 -23.83 -0.73 -4.82
C ALA A 10 -22.88 -0.32 -5.95
N ASP A 11 -23.43 0.38 -6.95
CA ASP A 11 -22.65 1.00 -8.02
C ASP A 11 -21.91 2.24 -7.49
N TYR A 12 -20.73 2.00 -6.93
CA TYR A 12 -19.87 3.05 -6.38
C TYR A 12 -19.29 3.96 -7.47
N ALA A 13 -19.39 3.59 -8.76
CA ALA A 13 -18.90 4.44 -9.85
C ALA A 13 -19.74 5.72 -10.02
N GLN A 14 -21.00 5.70 -9.56
CA GLN A 14 -21.91 6.85 -9.57
C GLN A 14 -21.74 7.78 -8.36
N TRP A 15 -20.89 7.41 -7.41
CA TRP A 15 -20.72 8.20 -6.19
C TRP A 15 -19.89 9.45 -6.48
N PRO A 16 -20.00 10.49 -5.63
CA PRO A 16 -19.15 11.65 -5.74
C PRO A 16 -17.66 11.25 -5.72
N SER A 17 -16.88 11.83 -6.63
CA SER A 17 -15.46 11.49 -6.84
C SER A 17 -14.61 11.60 -5.56
N HIS A 18 -14.94 12.54 -4.67
CA HIS A 18 -14.27 12.70 -3.38
C HIS A 18 -14.46 11.49 -2.46
N THR A 19 -15.66 10.88 -2.44
CA THR A 19 -15.95 9.69 -1.64
C THR A 19 -15.16 8.49 -2.14
N ILE A 20 -15.07 8.35 -3.47
CA ILE A 20 -14.31 7.28 -4.10
C ILE A 20 -12.81 7.44 -3.82
N PHE A 21 -12.28 8.66 -3.97
CA PHE A 21 -10.89 8.95 -3.64
C PHE A 21 -10.58 8.67 -2.17
N MET A 22 -11.47 9.04 -1.25
CA MET A 22 -11.34 8.73 0.17
C MET A 22 -11.32 7.22 0.42
N LEU A 23 -12.22 6.45 -0.19
CA LEU A 23 -12.28 4.99 -0.03
C LEU A 23 -11.08 4.26 -0.65
N LEU A 24 -10.60 4.72 -1.81
CA LEU A 24 -9.38 4.22 -2.44
C LEU A 24 -8.16 4.52 -1.58
N SER A 25 -8.05 5.74 -1.04
CA SER A 25 -6.99 6.11 -0.12
C SER A 25 -7.04 5.27 1.16
N ALA A 26 -8.25 4.99 1.63
CA ALA A 26 -8.47 4.11 2.78
C ALA A 26 -8.03 2.66 2.51
N SER A 27 -8.09 2.16 1.28
CA SER A 27 -7.64 0.79 0.94
C SER A 27 -6.16 0.53 1.24
N PHE A 28 -5.32 1.59 1.28
CA PHE A 28 -3.93 1.42 1.71
C PHE A 28 -3.80 1.05 3.19
N PHE A 29 -4.80 1.40 4.01
CA PHE A 29 -4.95 0.93 5.39
C PHE A 29 -5.50 -0.50 5.39
N GLY A 30 -4.66 -1.44 5.00
CA GLY A 30 -4.99 -2.86 4.98
C GLY A 30 -5.26 -3.43 6.37
N GLY A 31 -5.76 -4.66 6.43
CA GLY A 31 -6.23 -5.30 7.66
C GLY A 31 -5.16 -5.68 8.69
N CYS A 32 -5.57 -6.45 9.71
CA CYS A 32 -4.71 -6.92 10.78
C CYS A 32 -3.56 -7.82 10.27
N VAL A 33 -2.47 -7.87 11.04
CA VAL A 33 -1.36 -8.79 10.77
C VAL A 33 -1.86 -10.23 10.86
N GLY A 34 -1.43 -11.09 9.93
CA GLY A 34 -1.91 -12.47 9.83
C GLY A 34 -3.28 -12.65 9.15
N SER A 35 -3.94 -11.56 8.76
CA SER A 35 -5.16 -11.61 7.95
C SER A 35 -4.85 -11.75 6.45
N THR A 36 -5.85 -12.20 5.68
CA THR A 36 -5.82 -12.32 4.21
C THR A 36 -5.91 -10.99 3.47
N CYS A 37 -6.17 -9.88 4.18
CA CYS A 37 -6.22 -8.52 3.62
C CYS A 37 -4.89 -8.14 2.96
N GLY A 38 -4.90 -7.24 1.99
CA GLY A 38 -3.68 -6.71 1.38
C GLY A 38 -3.20 -5.44 2.08
N GLY A 39 -2.64 -4.54 1.27
CA GLY A 39 -2.19 -3.21 1.67
C GLY A 39 -1.14 -3.15 2.76
N ILE A 40 -0.93 -1.95 3.28
CA ILE A 40 -0.03 -1.74 4.41
C ILE A 40 -0.81 -2.11 5.68
N LYS A 41 -0.39 -3.20 6.32
CA LYS A 41 -1.05 -3.73 7.54
C LYS A 41 -1.21 -2.66 8.62
N VAL A 42 -2.34 -2.67 9.32
CA VAL A 42 -2.66 -1.72 10.42
C VAL A 42 -1.52 -1.60 11.44
N LEU A 43 -0.83 -2.70 11.77
CA LEU A 43 0.27 -2.69 12.73
C LEU A 43 1.41 -1.74 12.30
N ARG A 44 1.72 -1.69 11.01
CA ARG A 44 2.77 -0.81 10.47
C ARG A 44 2.36 0.66 10.62
N PHE A 45 1.10 0.99 10.33
CA PHE A 45 0.55 2.31 10.59
C PHE A 45 0.57 2.69 12.07
N LEU A 46 0.22 1.76 12.96
CA LEU A 46 0.28 1.98 14.41
C LEU A 46 1.71 2.30 14.88
N ILE A 47 2.70 1.57 14.38
CA ILE A 47 4.12 1.80 14.71
C ILE A 47 4.56 3.17 14.19
N MET A 48 4.25 3.51 12.94
CA MET A 48 4.58 4.82 12.36
C MET A 48 3.90 5.97 13.13
N PHE A 49 2.63 5.82 13.50
CA PHE A 49 1.92 6.82 14.29
C PHE A 49 2.55 7.01 15.67
N LYS A 50 2.95 5.92 16.35
CA LYS A 50 3.65 6.00 17.63
C LYS A 50 5.04 6.62 17.49
N GLN A 51 5.78 6.31 16.41
CA GLN A 51 7.05 6.99 16.11
C GLN A 51 6.84 8.49 15.95
N CYS A 52 5.86 8.91 15.14
CA CYS A 52 5.56 10.32 14.93
C CYS A 52 5.27 11.05 16.26
N ARG A 53 4.44 10.45 17.12
CA ARG A 53 4.19 11.01 18.47
C ARG A 53 5.46 11.08 19.32
N GLN A 54 6.31 10.06 19.26
CA GLN A 54 7.56 10.03 20.00
C GLN A 54 8.52 11.13 19.52
N GLU A 55 8.67 11.32 18.20
CA GLU A 55 9.49 12.40 17.63
C GLU A 55 9.00 13.78 18.09
N LEU A 56 7.69 14.01 18.07
CA LEU A 56 7.10 15.25 18.57
C LEU A 56 7.42 15.48 20.06
N HIS A 57 7.37 14.43 20.88
CA HIS A 57 7.75 14.53 22.29
C HIS A 57 9.25 14.75 22.48
N GLN A 58 10.10 14.13 21.65
CA GLN A 58 11.55 14.30 21.69
C GLN A 58 11.95 15.74 21.33
N LEU A 59 11.28 16.35 20.37
CA LEU A 59 11.49 17.76 20.01
C LEU A 59 11.17 18.70 21.17
N ALA A 60 10.13 18.39 21.96
CA ALA A 60 9.79 19.16 23.16
C ALA A 60 10.73 18.85 24.34
N HIS A 61 11.22 17.61 24.47
CA HIS A 61 12.05 17.15 25.58
C HIS A 61 13.26 16.36 25.06
N PRO A 62 14.34 17.03 24.62
CA PRO A 62 15.46 16.39 23.91
C PRO A 62 16.25 15.37 24.74
N ARG A 63 16.12 15.40 26.07
CA ARG A 63 16.76 14.44 26.99
C ARG A 63 15.86 13.30 27.44
N ALA A 64 14.60 13.25 26.98
CA ALA A 64 13.70 12.16 27.32
C ALA A 64 14.16 10.87 26.63
N LEU A 65 14.21 9.76 27.37
CA LEU A 65 14.40 8.42 26.83
C LEU A 65 13.02 7.79 26.64
N LEU A 66 12.50 7.87 25.41
CA LEU A 66 11.19 7.36 25.05
C LEU A 66 11.36 6.04 24.28
N ASN A 67 10.55 5.04 24.62
CA ASN A 67 10.53 3.76 23.91
C ASN A 67 9.15 3.54 23.31
N ILE A 68 9.09 3.11 22.04
CA ILE A 68 7.83 2.70 21.42
C ILE A 68 7.41 1.36 21.98
N LYS A 69 6.20 1.29 22.53
CA LYS A 69 5.58 0.04 22.98
C LYS A 69 4.36 -0.28 22.15
N VAL A 70 4.18 -1.54 21.78
CA VAL A 70 2.94 -2.07 21.20
C VAL A 70 2.44 -3.20 22.10
N GLY A 71 1.29 -2.99 22.75
CA GLY A 71 0.89 -3.86 23.86
C GLY A 71 1.93 -3.81 24.98
N ASN A 72 2.38 -4.99 25.43
CA ASN A 72 3.38 -5.12 26.49
C ASN A 72 4.82 -5.23 25.98
N SER A 73 5.05 -5.28 24.66
CA SER A 73 6.39 -5.42 24.09
C SER A 73 6.96 -4.08 23.61
N VAL A 74 8.26 -3.89 23.82
CA VAL A 74 9.02 -2.77 23.27
C VAL A 74 9.39 -3.08 21.83
N VAL A 75 9.10 -2.16 20.92
CA VAL A 75 9.49 -2.27 19.51
C VAL A 75 10.93 -1.81 19.38
N SER A 76 11.80 -2.63 18.79
CA SER A 76 13.20 -2.26 18.58
C SER A 76 13.37 -1.30 17.41
N ASP A 77 14.41 -0.46 17.46
CA ASP A 77 14.72 0.50 16.39
C ASP A 77 14.97 -0.16 15.03
N ARG A 78 15.39 -1.42 15.02
CA ARG A 78 15.52 -2.22 13.80
C ARG A 78 14.16 -2.43 13.13
N VAL A 79 13.12 -2.73 13.91
CA VAL A 79 11.76 -2.92 13.39
C VAL A 79 11.20 -1.58 12.89
N VAL A 80 11.40 -0.49 13.65
CA VAL A 80 10.96 0.85 13.25
C VAL A 80 11.57 1.26 11.91
N ARG A 81 12.89 1.12 11.74
CA ARG A 81 13.57 1.39 10.47
C ARG A 81 13.05 0.51 9.33
N SER A 82 12.81 -0.78 9.58
CA SER A 82 12.26 -1.70 8.58
C SER A 82 10.87 -1.27 8.12
N VAL A 83 10.01 -0.80 9.04
CA VAL A 83 8.66 -0.29 8.73
C VAL A 83 8.72 0.99 7.88
N TRP A 84 9.61 1.93 8.20
CA TRP A 84 9.81 3.14 7.39
C TRP A 84 10.32 2.84 5.99
N SER A 85 11.34 1.99 5.89
CA SER A 85 11.86 1.55 4.60
C SER A 85 10.80 0.81 3.78
N PHE A 86 9.95 0.01 4.43
CA PHE A 86 8.81 -0.64 3.77
C PHE A 86 7.83 0.39 3.22
N PHE A 87 7.44 1.37 4.04
CA PHE A 87 6.51 2.43 3.64
C PHE A 87 7.06 3.24 2.46
N PHE A 88 8.33 3.62 2.50
CA PHE A 88 8.99 4.33 1.41
C PHE A 88 8.96 3.55 0.10
N LEU A 89 9.38 2.28 0.13
CA LEU A 89 9.36 1.41 -1.04
C LEU A 89 7.93 1.23 -1.57
N TYR A 90 6.96 1.08 -0.67
CA TYR A 90 5.56 0.92 -1.03
C TYR A 90 5.01 2.12 -1.79
N VAL A 91 5.27 3.34 -1.29
CA VAL A 91 4.90 4.57 -2.00
C VAL A 91 5.62 4.66 -3.33
N LEU A 92 6.93 4.37 -3.37
CA LEU A 92 7.74 4.44 -4.60
C LEU A 92 7.22 3.50 -5.69
N PHE A 93 6.93 2.24 -5.37
CA PHE A 93 6.39 1.29 -6.34
C PHE A 93 4.97 1.63 -6.77
N THR A 94 4.13 2.08 -5.84
CA THR A 94 2.78 2.58 -6.16
C THR A 94 2.87 3.73 -7.16
N SER A 95 3.70 4.74 -6.88
CA SER A 95 3.92 5.87 -7.79
C SER A 95 4.49 5.44 -9.14
N PHE A 96 5.43 4.50 -9.16
CA PHE A 96 5.98 3.94 -10.40
C PHE A 96 4.91 3.30 -11.28
N PHE A 97 4.05 2.44 -10.71
CA PHE A 97 2.96 1.81 -11.45
C PHE A 97 1.92 2.82 -11.96
N ILE A 98 1.62 3.86 -11.19
CA ILE A 98 0.69 4.93 -11.60
C ILE A 98 1.26 5.68 -12.81
N TRP A 99 2.53 6.06 -12.74
CA TRP A 99 3.22 6.74 -13.84
C TRP A 99 3.30 5.86 -15.08
N ALA A 100 3.60 4.58 -14.92
CA ALA A 100 3.66 3.63 -16.02
C ALA A 100 2.30 3.49 -16.75
N LEU A 101 1.18 3.41 -16.02
CA LEU A 101 -0.15 3.42 -16.64
C LEU A 101 -0.47 4.77 -17.30
N ASN A 102 -0.07 5.88 -16.70
CA ASN A 102 -0.30 7.19 -17.29
C ASN A 102 0.45 7.37 -18.62
N LEU A 103 1.69 6.87 -18.71
CA LEU A 103 2.46 6.82 -19.96
C LEU A 103 1.80 5.95 -21.05
N MET A 104 1.02 4.94 -20.66
CA MET A 104 0.21 4.13 -21.59
C MET A 104 -1.07 4.83 -22.06
N GLY A 105 -1.32 6.08 -21.62
CA GLY A 105 -2.44 6.91 -22.07
C GLY A 105 -3.68 6.89 -21.17
N TYR A 106 -3.61 6.26 -19.98
CA TYR A 106 -4.71 6.27 -19.03
C TYR A 106 -4.72 7.56 -18.18
N ASP A 107 -5.91 8.07 -17.88
CA ASP A 107 -6.08 9.23 -17.00
C ASP A 107 -5.45 8.98 -15.61
N LEU A 108 -4.98 10.04 -14.95
CA LEU A 108 -4.30 9.95 -13.66
C LEU A 108 -5.19 9.36 -12.57
N PHE A 109 -6.47 9.75 -12.53
CA PHE A 109 -7.39 9.26 -11.51
C PHE A 109 -7.73 7.78 -11.73
N SER A 110 -7.96 7.39 -12.99
CA SER A 110 -8.14 5.98 -13.36
C SER A 110 -6.88 5.17 -13.03
N SER A 111 -5.69 5.66 -13.38
CA SER A 111 -4.40 4.99 -13.12
C SER A 111 -4.17 4.79 -11.63
N PHE A 112 -4.42 5.81 -10.81
CA PHE A 112 -4.36 5.73 -9.35
C PHE A 112 -5.29 4.65 -8.81
N ALA A 113 -6.56 4.64 -9.24
CA ALA A 113 -7.53 3.69 -8.77
C ALA A 113 -7.20 2.25 -9.20
N THR A 114 -6.79 2.05 -10.45
CA THR A 114 -6.39 0.75 -10.98
C THR A 114 -5.18 0.21 -10.22
N VAL A 115 -4.16 1.03 -10.00
CA VAL A 115 -2.96 0.61 -9.23
C VAL A 115 -3.34 0.32 -7.79
N ALA A 116 -4.09 1.18 -7.12
CA ALA A 116 -4.55 0.96 -5.74
C ALA A 116 -5.32 -0.35 -5.62
N ALA A 117 -6.21 -0.66 -6.58
CA ALA A 117 -6.94 -1.91 -6.63
C ALA A 117 -6.03 -3.14 -6.73
N CYS A 118 -4.97 -3.06 -7.53
CA CYS A 118 -4.03 -4.15 -7.78
C CYS A 118 -3.01 -4.32 -6.65
N ILE A 119 -2.32 -3.25 -6.25
CA ILE A 119 -1.26 -3.32 -5.23
C ILE A 119 -1.82 -3.61 -3.82
N ASN A 120 -3.05 -3.18 -3.52
CA ASN A 120 -3.73 -3.59 -2.29
C ASN A 120 -4.45 -4.94 -2.42
N ASN A 121 -4.43 -5.58 -3.58
CA ASN A 121 -5.19 -6.81 -3.86
C ASN A 121 -6.69 -6.70 -3.54
N MET A 122 -7.25 -5.49 -3.67
CA MET A 122 -8.66 -5.20 -3.42
C MET A 122 -9.52 -5.54 -4.65
N GLY A 123 -9.01 -5.33 -5.87
CA GLY A 123 -9.70 -5.67 -7.11
C GLY A 123 -10.85 -4.73 -7.55
N LEU A 124 -11.10 -3.62 -6.84
CA LEU A 124 -12.10 -2.61 -7.24
C LEU A 124 -11.42 -1.37 -7.81
N GLY A 125 -11.48 -1.17 -9.12
CA GLY A 125 -10.91 -0.03 -9.83
C GLY A 125 -11.82 1.20 -9.84
N PHE A 126 -11.49 2.20 -10.66
CA PHE A 126 -12.40 3.31 -10.99
C PHE A 126 -12.19 3.72 -12.46
N GLY A 127 -13.13 4.50 -12.99
CA GLY A 127 -13.09 5.00 -14.36
C GLY A 127 -13.14 3.84 -15.35
N VAL A 128 -12.09 3.69 -16.16
CA VAL A 128 -11.99 2.65 -17.19
C VAL A 128 -12.02 1.23 -16.58
N THR A 129 -11.65 1.12 -15.30
CA THR A 129 -11.60 -0.15 -14.55
C THR A 129 -12.71 -0.31 -13.51
N ALA A 130 -13.72 0.57 -13.52
CA ALA A 130 -14.83 0.50 -12.56
C ALA A 130 -15.70 -0.76 -12.76
N THR A 131 -15.97 -1.11 -14.02
CA THR A 131 -16.81 -2.26 -14.39
C THR A 131 -15.99 -3.50 -14.68
N THR A 132 -14.88 -3.38 -15.41
CA THR A 132 -14.01 -4.50 -15.72
C THR A 132 -12.57 -4.06 -15.97
N PHE A 133 -11.62 -4.92 -15.63
CA PHE A 133 -10.21 -4.76 -16.03
C PHE A 133 -9.96 -5.25 -17.47
N GLY A 134 -10.96 -5.83 -18.13
CA GLY A 134 -10.89 -6.29 -19.53
C GLY A 134 -10.58 -5.17 -20.53
N THR A 135 -10.96 -3.93 -20.21
CA THR A 135 -10.73 -2.70 -21.00
C THR A 135 -9.27 -2.25 -21.04
N LEU A 136 -8.42 -2.79 -20.17
CA LEU A 136 -6.98 -2.52 -20.17
C LEU A 136 -6.28 -3.25 -21.34
N ASN A 137 -5.27 -2.60 -21.91
CA ASN A 137 -4.37 -3.20 -22.89
C ASN A 137 -3.60 -4.38 -22.27
N GLU A 138 -3.08 -5.27 -23.10
CA GLU A 138 -2.35 -6.46 -22.65
C GLU A 138 -1.12 -6.11 -21.79
N GLU A 139 -0.36 -5.11 -22.20
CA GLU A 139 0.81 -4.62 -21.44
C GLU A 139 0.40 -4.05 -20.07
N ALA A 140 -0.70 -3.29 -20.02
CA ALA A 140 -1.22 -2.73 -18.78
C ALA A 140 -1.71 -3.82 -17.82
N LYS A 141 -2.33 -4.89 -18.35
CA LYS A 141 -2.73 -6.06 -17.56
C LYS A 141 -1.51 -6.76 -16.96
N LEU A 142 -0.46 -6.98 -17.75
CA LEU A 142 0.76 -7.62 -17.28
C LEU A 142 1.46 -6.80 -16.19
N LEU A 143 1.50 -5.48 -16.36
CA LEU A 143 1.98 -4.55 -15.35
C LEU A 143 1.16 -4.64 -14.05
N MET A 144 -0.17 -4.71 -14.15
CA MET A 144 -1.06 -4.85 -13.00
C MET A 144 -0.94 -6.21 -12.32
N CYS A 145 -0.69 -7.30 -13.06
CA CYS A 145 -0.35 -8.59 -12.47
C CYS A 145 0.94 -8.53 -11.64
N ALA A 146 1.97 -7.82 -12.13
CA ALA A 146 3.19 -7.60 -11.37
C ALA A 146 2.92 -6.77 -10.09
N ALA A 147 2.06 -5.75 -10.18
CA ALA A 147 1.64 -4.96 -9.01
C ALA A 147 0.90 -5.81 -7.96
N MET A 148 0.02 -6.72 -8.37
CA MET A 148 -0.68 -7.65 -7.47
C MET A 148 0.28 -8.60 -6.76
N ILE A 149 1.22 -9.21 -7.50
CA ILE A 149 2.26 -10.09 -6.94
C ILE A 149 3.08 -9.32 -5.89
N MET A 150 3.45 -8.07 -6.21
CA MET A 150 4.18 -7.20 -5.30
C MET A 150 3.41 -6.84 -4.04
N GLY A 151 2.12 -6.56 -4.17
CA GLY A 151 1.23 -6.35 -3.04
C GLY A 151 1.08 -7.59 -2.17
N ARG A 152 1.06 -8.79 -2.78
CA ARG A 152 0.74 -10.04 -2.07
C ARG A 152 1.93 -10.65 -1.35
N LEU A 153 3.11 -10.67 -1.98
CA LEU A 153 4.34 -11.22 -1.39
C LEU A 153 5.04 -10.22 -0.46
N GLU A 154 4.48 -9.03 -0.30
CA GLU A 154 5.17 -7.86 0.23
C GLU A 154 6.43 -7.49 -0.62
N ILE A 155 6.89 -6.26 -0.45
CA ILE A 155 7.93 -5.70 -1.34
C ILE A 155 9.32 -6.30 -1.05
N TYR A 156 9.63 -6.59 0.21
CA TYR A 156 10.95 -7.08 0.59
C TYR A 156 11.31 -8.45 0.00
N PRO A 157 10.45 -9.48 0.07
CA PRO A 157 10.79 -10.79 -0.50
C PRO A 157 11.12 -10.72 -1.99
N ILE A 158 10.39 -9.89 -2.75
CA ILE A 158 10.65 -9.70 -4.18
C ILE A 158 11.98 -8.99 -4.40
N LEU A 159 12.25 -7.89 -3.68
CA LEU A 159 13.53 -7.18 -3.80
C LEU A 159 14.72 -8.07 -3.42
N ILE A 160 14.55 -8.94 -2.42
CA ILE A 160 15.59 -9.89 -2.01
C ILE A 160 15.84 -10.92 -3.12
N LEU A 161 14.79 -11.43 -3.78
CA LEU A 161 14.92 -12.35 -4.91
C LEU A 161 15.74 -11.75 -6.06
N PHE A 162 15.59 -10.45 -6.34
CA PHE A 162 16.38 -9.77 -7.37
C PHE A 162 17.77 -9.31 -6.89
N SER A 163 18.06 -9.43 -5.59
CA SER A 163 19.37 -9.07 -5.04
C SER A 163 20.38 -10.20 -5.23
N ARG A 164 21.57 -9.85 -5.72
CA ARG A 164 22.72 -10.77 -5.84
C ARG A 164 23.12 -11.40 -4.49
N MET A 165 22.74 -10.78 -3.37
CA MET A 165 23.03 -11.29 -2.03
C MET A 165 22.31 -12.62 -1.73
N PHE A 166 21.09 -12.80 -2.26
CA PHE A 166 20.32 -14.02 -2.06
C PHE A 166 20.92 -15.21 -2.81
N TRP A 167 21.38 -15.00 -4.05
CA TRP A 167 21.90 -16.05 -4.94
C TRP A 167 23.36 -16.48 -4.65
N ARG A 168 24.02 -15.83 -3.69
CA ARG A 168 25.39 -16.15 -3.28
C ARG A 168 25.47 -16.88 -1.93
N ALA A 169 24.33 -17.05 -1.26
CA ALA A 169 24.19 -17.86 -0.04
C ALA A 169 23.95 -19.32 -0.40
#